data_AF-A0A093GXV7-F1
#
_entry.id   AF-A0A093GXV7-F1
#
_cell.length_a   1.000
_cell.length_b   1.000
_cell.length_c   1.000
_cell.angle_alpha   90.00
_cell.angle_beta   90.00
_cell.angle_gamma   90.00
#
_symmetry.space_group_name_H-M   'P 1'
#
loop_
_entity.id
_entity.type
_entity.pdbx_description
1 polymer ?
#
loop_
_entity_poly.entity_id
_entity_poly.type
_entity_poly.pdbx_seq_one_letter_code
_entity_poly.pdbx_strand_id
1 'polypeptide(L)'
;NFSVTRYHISAPYVDRAVDGEQPDAQLAAEEEGKRSEELRREMERERREQLEKAHLRGSHALKKVHLAQDREKLLKELEQMQRMDRMRRRQIAAQCPPQLFVPAYKRMERKEEWQRELEFAFEDMCNEDRKMKGDLILQFEPQPWPAPSDRCQDKDL
;
A
#
# COMPACT_ATOMS: atom_id res chain seq x y z
N ASN A 1 51.86 -59.42 -47.52
CA ASN A 1 52.66 -58.66 -48.50
C ASN A 1 52.14 -57.24 -48.60
N PHE A 2 52.70 -56.31 -47.81
CA PHE A 2 52.40 -54.89 -47.91
C PHE A 2 53.36 -54.26 -48.93
N SER A 3 52.81 -53.60 -49.95
CA SER A 3 53.56 -52.90 -51.00
C SER A 3 54.22 -51.65 -50.44
N VAL A 4 55.55 -51.63 -50.40
CA VAL A 4 56.35 -50.47 -49.99
C VAL A 4 56.54 -49.54 -51.19
N THR A 5 55.74 -48.48 -51.27
CA THR A 5 56.01 -47.35 -52.16
C THR A 5 56.73 -46.26 -51.37
N ARG A 6 58.07 -46.25 -51.43
CA ARG A 6 58.91 -45.24 -50.77
C ARG A 6 59.35 -44.19 -51.79
N TYR A 7 58.53 -43.15 -51.98
CA TYR A 7 58.97 -41.96 -52.69
C TYR A 7 59.81 -41.11 -51.72
N HIS A 8 61.09 -40.93 -52.05
CA HIS A 8 61.98 -40.05 -51.29
C HIS A 8 61.94 -38.66 -51.93
N ILE A 9 61.31 -37.69 -51.26
CA ILE A 9 61.39 -36.28 -51.64
C ILE A 9 62.82 -35.79 -51.33
N SER A 10 63.48 -35.16 -52.29
CA SER A 10 64.87 -34.70 -52.13
C SER A 10 64.93 -33.51 -51.17
N ALA A 11 65.99 -33.50 -50.34
CA ALA A 11 66.21 -32.54 -49.26
C ALA A 11 65.95 -31.05 -49.57
N PRO A 12 66.26 -30.49 -50.76
CA PRO A 12 66.01 -29.07 -51.06
C PRO A 12 64.53 -28.72 -51.29
N TYR A 13 63.65 -29.70 -51.46
CA TYR A 13 62.19 -29.48 -51.59
C TYR A 13 61.44 -29.71 -50.27
N VAL A 14 62.18 -29.95 -49.18
CA VAL A 14 61.62 -30.11 -47.83
C VAL A 14 62.06 -28.89 -47.02
N ASP A 15 61.09 -28.08 -46.61
CA ASP A 15 61.34 -27.01 -45.64
C ASP A 15 61.62 -27.67 -44.28
N ARG A 16 62.89 -27.74 -43.90
CA ARG A 16 63.32 -28.33 -42.63
C ARG A 16 63.44 -27.20 -41.64
N ALA A 17 62.78 -27.36 -40.49
CA ALA A 17 62.99 -26.46 -39.37
C ALA A 17 64.50 -26.37 -39.08
N VAL A 18 64.99 -25.14 -38.90
CA VAL A 18 66.38 -24.88 -38.52
C VAL A 18 66.66 -25.67 -37.24
N ASP A 19 67.79 -26.39 -37.19
CA ASP A 19 68.26 -27.12 -36.02
C ASP A 19 68.58 -26.13 -34.89
N GLY A 20 67.55 -25.66 -34.18
CA GLY A 20 67.66 -24.92 -32.94
C GLY A 20 67.68 -25.86 -31.76
N GLU A 21 68.25 -25.43 -30.63
CA GLU A 21 68.16 -26.16 -29.36
C GLU A 21 66.67 -26.34 -28.99
N GLN A 22 66.16 -27.57 -29.16
CA GLN A 22 64.83 -27.92 -28.69
C GLN A 22 64.90 -28.10 -27.17
N PRO A 23 64.04 -27.40 -26.41
CA PRO A 23 63.95 -27.62 -24.98
C PRO A 23 63.50 -29.06 -24.71
N ASP A 24 63.83 -29.58 -23.53
CA ASP A 24 63.38 -30.89 -23.11
C ASP A 24 61.85 -30.97 -23.15
N ALA A 25 61.35 -31.83 -24.04
CA ALA A 25 59.92 -32.04 -24.24
C ALA A 25 59.24 -32.54 -22.97
N GLN A 26 59.95 -33.27 -22.11
CA GLN A 26 59.41 -33.76 -20.84
C GLN A 26 59.18 -32.59 -19.88
N LEU A 27 60.17 -31.71 -19.73
CA LEU A 27 60.07 -30.52 -18.89
C LEU A 27 58.93 -29.58 -19.36
N ALA A 28 58.84 -29.34 -20.67
CA ALA A 28 57.79 -28.50 -21.25
C ALA A 28 56.39 -29.10 -21.03
N ALA A 29 56.24 -30.42 -21.16
CA ALA A 29 54.97 -31.11 -20.90
C ALA A 29 54.58 -31.06 -19.40
N GLU A 30 55.54 -31.17 -18.48
CA GLU A 30 55.28 -31.05 -17.05
C GLU A 30 54.81 -29.64 -16.66
N GLU A 31 55.41 -28.59 -17.22
CA GLU A 31 54.98 -27.21 -16.98
C GLU A 31 53.56 -26.96 -17.50
N GLU A 32 53.25 -27.41 -18.73
CA GLU A 32 51.89 -27.31 -19.27
C GLU A 32 50.88 -28.13 -18.46
N GLY A 33 51.29 -29.30 -17.95
CA GLY A 33 50.48 -30.10 -17.04
C GLY A 33 50.08 -29.32 -15.78
N LYS A 34 51.03 -28.60 -15.17
CA LYS A 34 50.77 -27.73 -14.00
C LYS A 34 49.81 -26.58 -14.35
N ARG A 35 50.06 -25.87 -15.45
CA ARG A 35 49.18 -24.77 -15.91
C ARG A 35 47.75 -25.25 -16.19
N SER A 36 47.62 -26.39 -16.86
CA SER A 36 46.33 -27.01 -17.16
C SER A 36 45.60 -27.43 -15.88
N GLU A 37 46.31 -27.94 -14.88
CA GLU A 37 45.72 -28.28 -13.59
C GLU A 37 45.25 -27.04 -12.81
N GLU A 38 46.03 -25.97 -12.81
CA GLU A 38 45.65 -24.68 -12.20
C GLU A 38 44.39 -24.10 -12.85
N LEU A 39 44.34 -24.06 -14.19
CA LEU A 39 43.17 -23.67 -14.96
C LEU A 39 41.94 -24.51 -14.61
N ARG A 40 42.10 -25.84 -14.49
CA ARG A 40 41.00 -26.72 -14.08
C ARG A 40 40.49 -26.37 -12.69
N ARG A 41 41.39 -26.15 -11.73
CA ARG A 41 41.04 -25.76 -10.35
C ARG A 41 40.34 -24.39 -10.32
N GLU A 42 40.75 -23.44 -11.14
CA GLU A 42 40.08 -22.14 -11.28
C GLU A 42 38.68 -22.27 -11.85
N MET A 43 38.50 -23.01 -12.95
CA MET A 43 37.17 -23.22 -13.51
C MET A 43 36.22 -23.93 -12.54
N GLU A 44 36.72 -24.88 -11.75
CA GLU A 44 35.91 -25.52 -10.70
C GLU A 44 35.50 -24.54 -9.61
N ARG A 45 36.41 -23.65 -9.18
CA ARG A 45 36.09 -22.59 -8.20
C ARG A 45 35.06 -21.62 -8.75
N GLU A 46 35.26 -21.12 -9.97
CA GLU A 46 34.34 -20.19 -10.61
C GLU A 46 32.95 -20.82 -10.78
N ARG A 47 32.88 -22.08 -11.22
CA ARG A 47 31.61 -22.80 -11.34
C ARG A 47 30.87 -22.89 -10.00
N ARG A 48 31.59 -23.18 -8.90
CA ARG A 48 30.98 -23.21 -7.55
C ARG A 48 30.45 -21.83 -7.17
N GLU A 49 31.23 -20.78 -7.36
CA GLU A 49 30.80 -19.41 -7.07
C GLU A 49 29.58 -19.00 -7.90
N GLN A 50 29.54 -19.35 -9.18
CA GLN A 50 28.41 -19.04 -10.05
C GLN A 50 27.13 -19.75 -9.57
N LEU A 51 27.23 -21.01 -9.15
CA LEU A 51 26.12 -21.76 -8.59
C LEU A 51 25.64 -21.16 -7.26
N GLU A 52 26.54 -20.79 -6.36
CA GLU A 52 26.18 -20.13 -5.10
C GLU A 52 25.52 -18.78 -5.35
N LYS A 53 26.06 -17.96 -6.25
CA LYS A 53 25.47 -16.67 -6.64
C LYS A 53 24.10 -16.86 -7.27
N ALA A 54 23.90 -17.89 -8.11
CA ALA A 54 22.61 -18.21 -8.70
C ALA A 54 21.61 -18.65 -7.62
N HIS A 55 22.04 -19.51 -6.70
CA HIS A 55 21.22 -19.98 -5.59
C HIS A 55 20.78 -18.82 -4.68
N LEU A 56 21.70 -17.95 -4.24
CA LEU A 56 21.38 -16.78 -3.42
C LEU A 56 20.39 -15.84 -4.09
N ARG A 57 20.59 -15.56 -5.38
CA ARG A 57 19.67 -14.73 -6.17
C ARG A 57 18.29 -15.38 -6.28
N GLY A 58 18.24 -16.68 -6.54
CA GLY A 58 17.01 -17.46 -6.61
C GLY A 58 16.25 -17.49 -5.29
N SER A 59 16.90 -17.84 -4.18
CA SER A 59 16.29 -17.86 -2.85
C SER A 59 15.77 -16.49 -2.43
N HIS A 60 16.52 -15.43 -2.71
CA HIS A 60 16.09 -14.07 -2.40
C HIS A 60 14.89 -13.63 -3.25
N ALA A 61 14.89 -13.92 -4.57
CA ALA A 61 13.76 -13.63 -5.43
C ALA A 61 12.50 -14.39 -4.99
N LEU A 62 12.63 -15.67 -4.67
CA LEU A 62 11.53 -16.49 -4.17
C LEU A 62 10.95 -15.95 -2.86
N LYS A 63 11.82 -15.55 -1.91
CA LYS A 63 11.39 -14.92 -0.65
C LYS A 63 10.59 -13.65 -0.90
N LYS A 64 11.01 -12.80 -1.85
CA LYS A 64 10.27 -11.58 -2.22
C LYS A 64 8.90 -11.90 -2.80
N VAL A 65 8.79 -12.92 -3.65
CA VAL A 65 7.51 -13.35 -4.22
C VAL A 65 6.56 -13.84 -3.13
N HIS A 66 7.02 -14.71 -2.23
CA HIS A 66 6.21 -15.18 -1.10
C HIS A 66 5.76 -14.02 -0.21
N LEU A 67 6.66 -13.10 0.14
CA LEU A 67 6.29 -11.92 0.94
C LEU A 67 5.22 -11.05 0.26
N ALA A 68 5.27 -10.89 -1.06
CA ALA A 68 4.26 -10.16 -1.81
C ALA A 68 2.90 -10.87 -1.79
N GLN A 69 2.89 -12.20 -1.97
CA GLN A 69 1.70 -13.03 -1.91
C GLN A 69 1.06 -13.00 -0.51
N ASP A 70 1.87 -13.14 0.54
CA ASP A 70 1.42 -13.09 1.93
C ASP A 70 0.82 -11.73 2.26
N ARG A 71 1.47 -10.64 1.84
CA ARG A 71 0.95 -9.29 2.00
C ARG A 71 -0.41 -9.12 1.32
N GLU A 72 -0.55 -9.60 0.08
CA GLU A 72 -1.81 -9.51 -0.66
C GLU A 72 -2.93 -10.28 0.06
N LYS A 73 -2.62 -11.50 0.53
CA LYS A 73 -3.56 -12.32 1.29
C LYS A 73 -4.02 -11.61 2.57
N LEU A 74 -3.08 -11.06 3.34
CA LEU A 74 -3.39 -10.31 4.56
C LEU A 74 -4.26 -9.09 4.30
N LEU A 75 -4.01 -8.36 3.21
CA LEU A 75 -4.83 -7.21 2.84
C LEU A 75 -6.28 -7.62 2.50
N LYS A 76 -6.45 -8.74 1.78
CA LYS A 76 -7.78 -9.29 1.47
C LYS A 76 -8.52 -9.72 2.74
N GLU A 77 -7.84 -10.41 3.66
CA GLU A 77 -8.42 -10.82 4.95
C GLU A 77 -8.82 -9.60 5.79
N LEU A 78 -7.95 -8.58 5.87
CA LEU A 78 -8.23 -7.35 6.59
C LEU A 78 -9.45 -6.62 6.01
N GLU A 79 -9.55 -6.53 4.68
CA GLU A 79 -10.69 -5.93 4.01
C GLU A 79 -12.00 -6.66 4.35
N GLN A 80 -11.98 -8.00 4.34
CA GLN A 80 -13.14 -8.81 4.73
C GLN A 80 -13.55 -8.55 6.17
N MET A 81 -12.59 -8.52 7.10
CA MET A 81 -12.86 -8.20 8.51
C MET A 81 -13.48 -6.81 8.68
N GLN A 82 -12.95 -5.80 7.98
CA GLN A 82 -13.51 -4.45 8.02
C GLN A 82 -14.92 -4.38 7.45
N ARG A 83 -15.21 -5.11 6.36
CA ARG A 83 -16.55 -5.20 5.78
C ARG A 83 -17.53 -5.84 6.76
N MET A 84 -17.16 -6.95 7.40
CA MET A 84 -17.98 -7.61 8.41
C MET A 84 -18.23 -6.72 9.62
N ASP A 85 -17.21 -6.04 10.13
CA ASP A 85 -17.36 -5.14 11.27
C ASP A 85 -18.28 -3.96 10.93
N ARG A 86 -18.13 -3.35 9.75
CA ARG A 86 -19.05 -2.30 9.28
C ARG A 86 -20.49 -2.80 9.16
N MET A 87 -20.68 -4.01 8.63
CA MET A 87 -22.01 -4.62 8.54
C MET A 87 -22.61 -4.83 9.93
N ARG A 88 -21.85 -5.38 10.88
CA ARG A 88 -22.26 -5.56 12.28
C ARG A 88 -22.63 -4.23 12.93
N ARG A 89 -21.80 -3.19 12.78
CA ARG A 89 -22.09 -1.84 13.33
C ARG A 89 -23.35 -1.23 12.71
N ARG A 90 -23.56 -1.39 11.41
CA ARG A 90 -24.79 -0.93 10.73
C ARG A 90 -26.02 -1.66 11.27
N GLN A 91 -25.92 -2.97 11.49
CA GLN A 91 -27.02 -3.76 12.06
C GLN A 91 -27.35 -3.30 13.49
N ILE A 92 -26.34 -3.03 14.33
CA ILE A 92 -26.53 -2.48 15.68
C ILE A 92 -27.16 -1.09 15.61
N ALA A 93 -26.61 -0.19 14.78
CA ALA A 93 -27.14 1.16 14.62
C ALA A 93 -28.59 1.18 14.12
N ALA A 94 -28.97 0.23 13.26
CA ALA A 94 -30.36 0.08 12.80
C ALA A 94 -31.31 -0.42 13.90
N GLN A 95 -30.81 -1.16 14.90
CA GLN A 95 -31.57 -1.57 16.08
C GLN A 95 -31.62 -0.48 17.16
N CYS A 96 -30.74 0.52 17.11
CA CYS A 96 -30.75 1.64 18.05
C CYS A 96 -31.94 2.58 17.77
N PRO A 97 -32.72 2.94 18.80
CA PRO A 97 -33.76 3.95 18.66
C PRO A 97 -33.19 5.28 18.15
N PRO A 98 -33.85 5.93 17.16
CA PRO A 98 -33.37 7.17 16.56
C PRO A 98 -33.31 8.33 17.56
N GLN A 99 -34.03 8.26 18.68
CA GLN A 99 -33.96 9.28 19.74
C GLN A 99 -32.61 9.27 20.48
N LEU A 100 -31.92 8.13 20.56
CA LEU A 100 -30.65 8.01 21.30
C LEU A 100 -29.46 8.55 20.50
N PHE A 101 -29.55 8.56 19.17
CA PHE A 101 -28.45 8.95 18.30
C PHE A 101 -28.92 9.90 17.19
N VAL A 102 -29.39 11.09 17.58
CA VAL A 102 -29.56 12.19 16.63
C VAL A 102 -28.23 12.94 16.48
N PRO A 103 -27.62 12.98 15.28
CA PRO A 103 -26.43 13.77 15.02
C PRO A 103 -26.61 15.25 15.39
N ALA A 104 -25.56 15.92 15.84
CA ALA A 104 -25.63 17.31 16.31
C ALA A 104 -26.23 18.26 15.25
N TYR A 105 -25.88 18.09 13.97
CA TYR A 105 -26.42 18.91 12.88
C TYR A 105 -27.94 18.80 12.77
N LYS A 106 -28.51 17.58 12.84
CA LYS A 106 -29.97 17.37 12.83
C LYS A 106 -30.69 17.93 14.05
N ARG A 107 -29.97 18.16 15.16
CA ARG A 107 -30.55 18.85 16.32
C ARG A 107 -30.62 20.35 16.07
N MET A 108 -29.62 20.93 15.41
CA MET A 108 -29.63 22.34 15.04
C MET A 108 -30.67 22.63 13.97
N GLU A 109 -30.75 21.81 12.92
CA GLU A 109 -31.77 21.92 11.87
C GLU A 109 -33.19 22.00 12.46
N ARG A 110 -33.54 21.06 13.36
CA ARG A 110 -34.84 21.07 14.04
C ARG A 110 -35.09 22.30 14.91
N LYS A 111 -34.05 22.84 15.56
CA LYS A 111 -34.18 24.07 16.36
C LYS A 111 -34.43 25.27 15.46
N GLU A 112 -33.73 25.37 14.34
CA GLU A 112 -33.92 26.45 13.37
C GLU A 112 -35.27 26.36 12.65
N GLU A 113 -35.74 25.16 12.33
CA GLU A 113 -37.09 24.93 11.80
C GLU A 113 -38.15 25.41 12.78
N TRP A 114 -38.03 25.02 14.06
CA TRP A 114 -38.96 25.49 15.10
C TRP A 114 -38.91 27.00 15.31
N GLN A 115 -37.71 27.60 15.29
CA GLN A 115 -37.53 29.05 15.33
C GLN A 115 -38.25 29.74 14.16
N ARG A 116 -38.09 29.22 12.93
CA ARG A 116 -38.76 29.73 11.73
C ARG A 116 -40.28 29.61 11.83
N GLU A 117 -40.81 28.48 12.29
CA GLU A 117 -42.25 28.28 12.48
C GLU A 117 -42.84 29.30 13.47
N LEU A 118 -42.12 29.60 14.55
CA LEU A 118 -42.49 30.65 15.50
C LEU A 118 -42.47 32.04 14.87
N GLU A 119 -41.44 32.35 14.09
CA GLU A 119 -41.34 33.63 13.36
C GLU A 119 -42.51 33.80 12.39
N PHE A 120 -42.86 32.75 11.63
CA PHE A 120 -44.05 32.76 10.76
C PHE A 120 -45.35 32.98 11.55
N ALA A 121 -45.58 32.23 12.63
CA ALA A 121 -46.79 32.38 13.44
C ALA A 121 -46.90 33.79 14.06
N PHE A 122 -45.77 34.37 14.46
CA PHE A 122 -45.72 35.74 14.97
C PHE A 122 -46.00 36.78 13.87
N GLU A 123 -45.37 36.62 12.70
CA GLU A 123 -45.64 37.49 11.55
C GLU A 123 -47.10 37.44 11.14
N ASP A 124 -47.72 36.26 11.08
CA ASP A 124 -49.14 36.09 10.77
C ASP A 124 -50.01 36.86 11.78
N MET A 125 -49.78 36.67 13.08
CA MET A 125 -50.50 37.40 14.13
C MET A 125 -50.33 38.93 13.99
N CYS A 126 -49.11 39.42 13.79
CA CYS A 126 -48.84 40.84 13.65
C CYS A 126 -49.38 41.43 12.34
N ASN A 127 -49.42 40.64 11.26
CA ASN A 127 -49.96 41.05 9.98
C ASN A 127 -51.50 41.03 9.97
N GLU A 128 -52.13 40.08 10.66
CA GLU A 128 -53.58 40.06 10.91
C GLU A 128 -54.00 41.28 11.74
N ASP A 129 -53.23 41.63 12.79
CA ASP A 129 -53.48 42.81 13.61
C ASP A 129 -53.28 44.11 12.80
N ARG A 130 -52.31 44.17 11.88
CA ARG A 130 -52.11 45.31 10.97
C ARG A 130 -53.19 45.43 9.89
N LYS A 131 -53.79 44.33 9.42
CA LYS A 131 -54.92 44.39 8.47
C LYS A 131 -56.24 44.79 9.14
N MET A 132 -56.40 44.55 10.44
CA MET A 132 -57.54 45.04 11.23
C MET A 132 -57.35 46.49 11.73
N LYS A 133 -56.10 46.97 11.79
CA LYS A 133 -55.71 48.29 12.33
C LYS A 133 -55.13 49.24 11.29
N GLY A 134 -55.62 49.20 10.06
CA GLY A 134 -55.49 50.35 9.14
C GLY A 134 -56.06 51.64 9.73
N ASP A 135 -56.96 51.54 10.72
CA ASP A 135 -57.61 52.68 11.38
C ASP A 135 -57.32 52.84 12.89
N LEU A 136 -56.43 52.03 13.50
CA LEU A 136 -56.17 52.14 14.94
C LEU A 136 -54.69 51.95 15.28
N ILE A 137 -53.98 53.06 15.44
CA ILE A 137 -52.62 53.11 16.01
C ILE A 137 -52.62 52.34 17.33
N LEU A 138 -52.10 51.10 17.35
CA LEU A 138 -51.94 50.32 18.57
C LEU A 138 -50.70 50.82 19.30
N GLN A 139 -50.90 51.76 20.22
CA GLN A 139 -49.89 52.07 21.23
C GLN A 139 -49.83 50.90 22.19
N PHE A 140 -48.90 49.97 21.97
CA PHE A 140 -48.46 49.07 23.03
C PHE A 140 -47.64 49.89 24.02
N GLU A 141 -48.26 50.33 25.11
CA GLU A 141 -47.52 50.71 26.31
C GLU A 141 -46.92 49.42 26.90
N PRO A 142 -45.59 49.32 27.09
CA PRO A 142 -45.01 48.13 27.69
C PRO A 142 -45.48 48.06 29.14
N GLN A 143 -46.34 47.09 29.43
CA GLN A 143 -46.74 46.79 30.79
C GLN A 143 -45.48 46.43 31.59
N PRO A 144 -45.18 47.13 32.70
CA PRO A 144 -43.94 46.90 33.43
C PRO A 144 -43.89 45.45 33.91
N TRP A 145 -42.77 44.79 33.61
CA TRP A 145 -42.53 43.40 33.99
C TRP A 145 -42.81 43.23 35.49
N PRO A 146 -43.61 42.23 35.91
CA PRO A 146 -43.80 41.96 37.32
C PRO A 146 -42.44 41.74 37.98
N ALA A 147 -42.21 42.42 39.11
CA ALA A 147 -40.97 42.31 39.85
C ALA A 147 -40.66 40.83 40.17
N PRO A 148 -39.38 40.42 40.18
CA PRO A 148 -39.01 39.04 40.47
C PRO A 148 -39.65 38.61 41.79
N SER A 149 -40.46 37.55 41.73
CA SER A 149 -40.90 36.86 42.93
C SER A 149 -39.69 36.17 43.55
N ASP A 150 -39.38 36.47 44.81
CA ASP A 150 -38.32 35.86 45.65
C ASP A 150 -38.50 34.34 45.90
N ARG A 151 -39.26 33.64 45.06
CA ARG A 151 -39.47 32.19 45.14
C ARG A 151 -39.24 31.53 43.80
N CYS A 152 -38.01 31.62 43.32
CA CYS A 152 -37.46 30.57 42.47
C CYS A 152 -36.19 30.07 43.16
N GLN A 153 -36.36 29.15 44.12
CA GLN A 153 -35.27 28.28 44.50
C GLN A 153 -35.05 27.34 43.32
N ASP A 154 -34.05 27.70 42.52
CA ASP A 154 -33.42 26.80 41.58
C ASP A 154 -32.91 25.59 42.38
N LYS A 155 -33.51 24.43 42.15
CA LYS A 155 -32.92 23.15 42.54
C LYS A 155 -32.48 22.48 41.26
N ASP A 156 -31.25 22.79 40.87
CA ASP A 156 -30.48 22.03 39.91
C ASP A 156 -30.44 20.56 40.34
N LEU A 157 -30.86 19.67 39.44
CA LEU A 157 -30.63 18.24 39.46
C LEU A 157 -30.51 17.72 38.02
#